data_AF-A0A1N7BJ16-F1
#
_entry.id   AF-A0A1N7BJ16-F1
#
_cell.length_a   1.000
_cell.length_b   1.000
_cell.length_c   1.000
_cell.angle_alpha   90.00
_cell.angle_beta   90.00
_cell.angle_gamma   90.00
#
_symmetry.space_group_name_H-M   'P 1'
#
loop_
_entity.id
_entity.type
_entity.pdbx_description
1 polymer ?
#
loop_
_entity_poly.entity_id
_entity_poly.type
_entity_poly.pdbx_seq_one_letter_code
_entity_poly.pdbx_strand_id
1 'polypeptide(L)'
;MPETRKADYYLGCLDGSVFIDFNRTKDNRIYLVRISFDGYGCCNLEERAKGLNPEDSKRFVEEIEKKDLNQKAIEVLVKKAVEMNKELIWADAIVEYGLIE
;
A
#
# COMPACT_ATOMS: atom_id res chain seq x y z
N MET A 1 3.42 -1.12 17.22
CA MET A 1 2.07 -1.39 16.69
C MET A 1 1.45 -2.57 17.45
N PRO A 2 0.11 -2.66 17.56
CA PRO A 2 -0.54 -3.79 18.23
C PRO A 2 -0.21 -5.11 17.54
N GLU A 3 -0.15 -6.21 18.31
CA GLU A 3 0.24 -7.55 17.81
C GLU A 3 -0.64 -8.06 16.66
N THR A 4 -1.87 -7.57 16.57
CA THR A 4 -2.86 -7.89 15.52
C THR A 4 -2.61 -7.18 14.19
N ARG A 5 -1.67 -6.23 14.13
CA ARG A 5 -1.37 -5.40 12.94
C ARG A 5 0.00 -5.74 12.34
N LYS A 6 0.35 -7.02 12.23
CA LYS A 6 1.67 -7.42 11.73
C LYS A 6 1.77 -7.28 10.20
N ALA A 7 2.61 -6.36 9.77
CA ALA A 7 3.05 -6.20 8.38
C ALA A 7 4.56 -5.91 8.30
N ASP A 8 5.15 -6.10 7.12
CA ASP A 8 6.57 -5.84 6.86
C ASP A 8 6.84 -4.34 6.68
N TYR A 9 5.91 -3.62 6.05
CA TYR A 9 6.01 -2.18 5.79
C TYR A 9 4.71 -1.47 6.14
N TYR A 10 4.84 -0.30 6.77
CA TYR A 10 3.72 0.55 7.17
C TYR A 10 3.91 1.93 6.56
N LEU A 11 2.92 2.38 5.81
CA LEU A 11 2.89 3.71 5.21
C LEU A 11 1.67 4.48 5.70
N GLY A 12 1.87 5.76 5.99
CA GLY A 12 0.81 6.74 6.13
C GLY A 12 0.94 7.76 5.02
N CYS A 13 -0.17 8.13 4.39
CA CYS A 13 -0.24 9.21 3.41
C CYS A 13 -1.40 10.16 3.72
N LEU A 14 -1.43 11.30 3.02
CA LEU A 14 -2.46 12.33 3.16
C LEU A 14 -2.60 12.78 4.62
N ASP A 15 -1.47 13.22 5.19
CA ASP A 15 -1.36 13.69 6.58
C ASP A 15 -1.89 12.71 7.64
N GLY A 16 -1.86 11.42 7.32
CA GLY A 16 -2.27 10.34 8.22
C GLY A 16 -3.74 9.96 8.10
N SER A 17 -4.48 10.49 7.13
CA SER A 17 -5.86 10.06 6.88
C SER A 17 -5.97 8.72 6.15
N VAL A 18 -4.87 8.26 5.54
CA VAL A 18 -4.80 6.95 4.90
C VAL A 18 -3.60 6.18 5.42
N PHE A 19 -3.83 4.95 5.88
CA PHE A 19 -2.77 4.02 6.27
C PHE A 19 -2.78 2.79 5.39
N ILE A 20 -1.60 2.38 4.94
CA ILE A 20 -1.43 1.28 4.00
C ILE A 20 -0.34 0.37 4.53
N ASP A 21 -0.65 -0.92 4.61
CA ASP A 21 0.25 -1.94 5.10
C ASP A 21 0.61 -2.88 3.97
N PHE A 22 1.91 -3.17 3.82
CA PHE A 22 2.44 -4.06 2.80
C PHE A 22 3.21 -5.20 3.43
N ASN A 23 3.18 -6.35 2.75
CA ASN A 23 4.05 -7.48 3.02
C ASN A 23 4.86 -7.84 1.79
N ARG A 24 5.91 -8.62 2.03
CA ARG A 24 6.75 -9.22 1.00
C ARG A 24 6.50 -10.73 0.95
N THR A 25 6.20 -11.23 -0.24
CA THR A 25 6.13 -12.69 -0.45
C THR A 25 7.52 -13.31 -0.38
N LYS A 26 7.58 -14.65 -0.31
CA LYS A 26 8.86 -15.40 -0.37
C LYS A 26 9.62 -15.14 -1.68
N ASP A 27 8.91 -14.81 -2.76
CA ASP A 27 9.48 -14.46 -4.07
C ASP A 27 9.82 -12.96 -4.19
N ASN A 28 9.94 -12.24 -3.08
CA ASN A 28 10.26 -10.82 -3.00
C ASN A 28 9.26 -9.89 -3.72
N ARG A 29 7.98 -10.29 -3.84
CA ARG A 29 6.94 -9.40 -4.36
C ARG A 29 6.27 -8.64 -3.24
N ILE A 30 6.12 -7.33 -3.41
CA ILE A 30 5.41 -6.46 -2.48
C ILE A 30 3.92 -6.50 -2.79
N TYR A 31 3.08 -6.69 -1.77
CA TYR A 31 1.63 -6.72 -1.93
C TYR A 31 0.93 -5.97 -0.79
N LEU A 32 -0.21 -5.37 -1.11
CA LEU A 32 -1.04 -4.60 -0.17
C LEU A 32 -1.83 -5.56 0.71
N VAL A 33 -1.63 -5.50 2.02
CA VAL A 33 -2.33 -6.36 3.00
C VAL A 33 -3.58 -5.67 3.49
N ARG A 34 -3.44 -4.39 3.82
CA ARG A 34 -4.51 -3.57 4.38
C ARG A 34 -4.38 -2.14 3.89
N ILE A 35 -5.53 -1.51 3.71
CA ILE A 35 -5.64 -0.06 3.57
C ILE A 35 -6.79 0.43 4.43
N SER A 36 -6.60 1.54 5.13
CA SER A 36 -7.64 2.19 5.92
C SER A 36 -7.72 3.67 5.62
N PHE A 37 -8.94 4.19 5.61
CA PHE A 37 -9.26 5.58 5.34
C PHE A 37 -10.10 6.15 6.49
N ASP A 38 -9.82 7.39 6.88
CA ASP A 38 -10.71 8.12 7.76
C ASP A 38 -12.11 8.23 7.13
N GLY A 39 -13.16 8.00 7.93
CA GLY A 39 -14.56 8.04 7.46
C GLY A 39 -15.09 6.77 6.78
N TYR A 40 -14.23 5.87 6.28
CA TYR A 40 -14.66 4.62 5.62
C TYR A 40 -14.29 3.35 6.40
N GLY A 41 -13.23 3.40 7.20
CA GLY A 41 -12.71 2.24 7.91
C GLY A 41 -11.63 1.49 7.13
N CYS A 42 -11.58 0.17 7.28
CA CYS A 42 -10.44 -0.65 6.90
C CYS A 42 -10.82 -1.76 5.90
N CYS A 43 -10.08 -1.85 4.79
CA CYS A 43 -10.11 -2.98 3.86
C CYS A 43 -8.94 -3.93 4.19
N ASN A 44 -9.25 -5.18 4.51
CA ASN A 44 -8.24 -6.24 4.66
C ASN A 44 -8.28 -7.15 3.42
N LEU A 45 -7.19 -7.11 2.64
CA LEU A 45 -7.09 -7.81 1.36
C LEU A 45 -6.50 -9.21 1.53
N GLU A 46 -5.67 -9.42 2.56
CA GLU A 46 -5.01 -10.69 2.89
C GLU A 46 -4.36 -11.34 1.66
N GLU A 47 -4.62 -12.63 1.42
CA GLU A 47 -4.04 -13.40 0.31
C GLU A 47 -4.70 -13.11 -1.05
N ARG A 48 -5.77 -12.30 -1.09
CA ARG A 48 -6.46 -11.93 -2.35
C ARG A 48 -5.74 -10.81 -3.09
N ALA A 49 -4.82 -10.12 -2.41
CA ALA A 49 -4.10 -9.00 -2.98
C ALA A 49 -3.16 -9.44 -4.11
N LYS A 50 -3.26 -8.76 -5.25
CA LYS A 50 -2.27 -8.86 -6.33
C LYS A 50 -1.02 -8.07 -5.90
N GLY A 51 0.11 -8.76 -5.89
CA GLY A 51 1.41 -8.15 -5.65
C GLY A 51 1.94 -7.40 -6.87
N LEU A 52 2.78 -6.40 -6.62
CA LEU A 52 3.56 -5.72 -7.64
C LEU A 52 4.41 -6.72 -8.44
N ASN A 53 4.82 -6.31 -9.65
CA ASN A 53 5.78 -7.10 -10.41
C ASN A 53 7.17 -7.07 -9.72
N PRO A 54 8.10 -7.95 -10.12
CA PRO A 54 9.41 -8.03 -9.47
C PRO A 54 10.24 -6.74 -9.54
N GLU A 55 10.19 -6.01 -10.65
CA GLU A 55 10.91 -4.74 -10.82
C GLU A 55 10.38 -3.65 -9.88
N ASP A 56 9.07 -3.47 -9.85
CA ASP A 56 8.42 -2.49 -8.98
C ASP A 56 8.57 -2.85 -7.50
N SER A 57 8.52 -4.15 -7.17
CA SER A 57 8.76 -4.63 -5.81
C SER A 57 10.19 -4.34 -5.35
N LYS A 58 11.17 -4.55 -6.22
CA LYS A 58 12.56 -4.22 -5.94
C LYS A 58 12.72 -2.71 -5.72
N ARG A 59 12.16 -1.89 -6.62
CA ARG A 59 12.18 -0.43 -6.48
C ARG A 59 11.50 0.03 -5.19
N PHE A 60 10.37 -0.57 -4.80
CA PHE A 60 9.68 -0.25 -3.55
C PHE A 60 10.60 -0.44 -2.34
N VAL A 61 11.25 -1.61 -2.24
CA VAL A 61 12.17 -1.92 -1.14
C VAL A 61 13.37 -0.97 -1.16
N GLU A 62 13.97 -0.74 -2.32
CA GLU A 62 15.09 0.19 -2.47
C GLU A 62 14.73 1.63 -2.04
N GLU A 63 13.52 2.12 -2.35
CA GLU A 63 13.10 3.46 -1.92
C GLU A 63 12.79 3.55 -0.43
N ILE A 64 12.16 2.51 0.15
CA ILE A 64 11.81 2.47 1.58
C ILE A 64 13.04 2.33 2.48
N GLU A 65 14.06 1.60 2.02
CA GLU A 65 15.30 1.39 2.77
C GLU A 65 16.30 2.56 2.64
N LYS A 66 16.05 3.52 1.75
CA LYS A 66 16.85 4.74 1.67
C LYS A 66 16.65 5.60 2.91
N LYS A 67 17.72 6.32 3.28
CA LYS A 67 17.69 7.31 4.35
C LYS A 67 16.72 8.45 4.05
N ASP A 68 16.65 8.86 2.79
CA ASP A 68 15.74 9.88 2.29
C ASP A 68 14.74 9.24 1.34
N LEU A 69 13.49 9.13 1.79
CA LEU A 69 12.39 8.54 1.02
C LEU A 69 12.05 9.44 -0.17
N ASN A 70 12.19 8.91 -1.38
CA ASN A 70 11.68 9.59 -2.56
C ASN A 70 10.15 9.46 -2.63
N GLN A 71 9.45 10.47 -2.09
CA GLN A 71 8.00 10.48 -2.00
C GLN A 71 7.30 10.27 -3.36
N LYS A 72 7.81 10.87 -4.44
CA LYS A 72 7.21 10.70 -5.78
C LYS A 72 7.36 9.27 -6.29
N ALA A 73 8.53 8.66 -6.05
CA ALA A 73 8.77 7.28 -6.48
C ALA A 73 7.87 6.30 -5.72
N ILE A 74 7.73 6.48 -4.38
CA ILE A 74 6.88 5.59 -3.59
C ILE A 74 5.40 5.83 -3.87
N GLU A 75 4.98 7.08 -4.10
CA GLU A 75 3.60 7.42 -4.47
C GLU A 75 3.16 6.65 -5.72
N VAL A 76 3.99 6.67 -6.78
CA VAL A 76 3.69 5.94 -8.02
C VAL A 76 3.51 4.44 -7.77
N LEU A 77 4.36 3.84 -6.93
CA LEU A 77 4.30 2.41 -6.60
C LEU A 77 3.08 2.08 -5.74
N VAL A 78 2.74 2.94 -4.78
CA VAL A 78 1.53 2.81 -3.94
C VAL A 78 0.28 2.91 -4.81
N LYS A 79 0.15 3.95 -5.66
CA LYS A 79 -0.98 4.11 -6.57
C LYS A 79 -1.16 2.89 -7.48
N LYS A 80 -0.05 2.35 -8.00
CA LYS A 80 -0.06 1.12 -8.80
C LYS A 80 -0.57 -0.08 -8.00
N ALA A 81 -0.14 -0.24 -6.76
CA ALA A 81 -0.61 -1.33 -5.90
C ALA A 81 -2.11 -1.19 -5.56
N VAL A 82 -2.60 0.02 -5.31
CA VAL A 82 -4.03 0.29 -5.08
C VAL A 82 -4.82 -0.03 -6.35
N GLU A 83 -4.37 0.40 -7.53
CA GLU A 83 -5.08 0.20 -8.82
C GLU A 83 -5.23 -1.28 -9.15
N MET A 84 -4.17 -2.07 -8.95
CA MET A 84 -4.21 -3.52 -9.16
C MET A 84 -5.22 -4.24 -8.25
N ASN A 85 -5.58 -3.61 -7.13
CA ASN A 85 -6.41 -4.17 -6.07
C ASN A 85 -7.71 -3.39 -5.83
N LYS A 86 -8.08 -2.45 -6.72
CA LYS A 86 -9.21 -1.53 -6.51
C LYS A 86 -10.55 -2.23 -6.27
N GLU A 87 -10.75 -3.41 -6.84
CA GLU A 87 -11.94 -4.23 -6.64
C GLU A 87 -12.10 -4.76 -5.20
N LEU A 88 -11.03 -4.70 -4.40
CA LEU A 88 -10.98 -5.13 -3.00
C LEU A 88 -10.99 -3.95 -2.02
N ILE A 89 -11.09 -2.71 -2.52
CA ILE A 89 -10.99 -1.47 -1.75
C ILE A 89 -12.27 -0.65 -1.99
N TRP A 90 -12.66 0.16 -1.01
CA TRP A 90 -13.78 1.10 -1.15
C TRP A 90 -13.54 2.06 -2.33
N ALA A 91 -14.35 1.92 -3.39
CA ALA A 91 -14.16 2.68 -4.63
C ALA A 91 -14.40 4.19 -4.44
N ASP A 92 -15.37 4.54 -3.61
CA ASP A 92 -15.64 5.91 -3.17
C ASP A 92 -14.46 6.51 -2.37
N ALA A 93 -13.88 5.75 -1.44
CA ALA A 93 -12.70 6.19 -0.70
C ALA A 93 -11.48 6.42 -1.61
N ILE A 94 -11.24 5.54 -2.59
CA ILE A 94 -10.16 5.72 -3.57
C ILE A 94 -10.28 7.07 -4.30
N VAL A 95 -11.50 7.41 -4.72
CA VAL A 95 -11.78 8.65 -5.46
C VAL A 95 -11.69 9.86 -4.54
N GLU A 96 -12.30 9.82 -3.36
CA GLU A 96 -12.29 10.93 -2.40
C GLU A 96 -10.86 11.31 -1.97
N TYR A 97 -10.03 10.31 -1.73
CA TYR A 97 -8.63 10.52 -1.33
C TYR A 97 -7.66 10.67 -2.51
N GLY A 98 -8.15 10.69 -3.76
CA GLY A 98 -7.32 10.93 -4.95
C GLY A 98 -6.18 9.92 -5.14
N LEU A 99 -6.38 8.67 -4.71
CA LEU A 99 -5.37 7.62 -4.85
C LEU A 99 -5.27 7.13 -6.30
N ILE A 100 -6.38 7.19 -7.04
CA ILE A 100 -6.50 6.79 -8.44
C ILE A 100 -7.44 7.79 -9.13
N GLU A 101 -7.18 8.08 -10.41
CA GLU A 101 -8.05 8.88 -11.28
C GLU A 101 -9.20 8.06 -11.90
#